data_AF-A0A0M9VPH3-F1
#
_entry.id   AF-A0A0M9VPH3-F1
#
_cell.length_a   1.000
_cell.length_b   1.000
_cell.length_c   1.000
_cell.angle_alpha   90.00
_cell.angle_beta   90.00
_cell.angle_gamma   90.00
#
_symmetry.space_group_name_H-M   'P 1'
#
loop_
_entity.id
_entity.type
_entity.pdbx_description
1 polymer ?
#
loop_
_entity_poly.entity_id
_entity_poly.type
_entity_poly.pdbx_seq_one_letter_code
_entity_poly.pdbx_strand_id
1 'polypeptide(L)'
;MDEDAASSLESYLLLILSDSNLPTGGFIASAGLESYYSHGFMTHQHADFITPTLTFVEHTLLNYSTAVVPYMQAAYLLTQSYLHKHHDLDTTLTALARLDWHHHTLLLNHVARRASMIQGMALLSLYMRSFSETNAVYADASQALMEQLRKGIRRGGAQLQGGALSLSPPALAGHLPTCIGAFSCCIGLSMERMVHLNLFLQARNLMSCSIRLNTLGPYMSHQLLARPLRGMVEQCMKTTSRLAADKLYTQSLPPKAPTTATTPHAAWDDWDWDDEEPDAGDIDTS
;
A
#
# COMPACT_ATOMS: atom_id res chain seq x y z
N MET A 1 -11.56 -29.26 2.05
CA MET A 1 -11.78 -28.61 0.74
C MET A 1 -10.68 -29.12 -0.15
N ASP A 2 -10.99 -29.78 -1.25
CA ASP A 2 -9.97 -30.33 -2.16
C ASP A 2 -9.06 -29.19 -2.65
N GLU A 3 -7.74 -29.40 -2.64
CA GLU A 3 -6.77 -28.37 -3.05
C GLU A 3 -7.06 -27.81 -4.44
N ASP A 4 -7.57 -28.65 -5.34
CA ASP A 4 -8.00 -28.27 -6.69
C ASP A 4 -9.19 -27.28 -6.68
N ALA A 5 -10.13 -27.45 -5.77
CA ALA A 5 -11.28 -26.55 -5.63
C ALA A 5 -10.84 -25.18 -5.07
N ALA A 6 -9.88 -25.16 -4.14
CA ALA A 6 -9.29 -23.93 -3.60
C ALA A 6 -8.54 -23.15 -4.69
N SER A 7 -7.71 -23.85 -5.47
CA SER A 7 -6.96 -23.28 -6.59
C SER A 7 -7.89 -22.73 -7.69
N SER A 8 -8.98 -23.43 -7.97
CA SER A 8 -10.02 -22.97 -8.91
C SER A 8 -10.71 -21.69 -8.45
N LEU A 9 -11.10 -21.62 -7.16
CA LEU A 9 -11.70 -20.43 -6.58
C LEU A 9 -10.74 -19.22 -6.61
N GLU A 10 -9.49 -19.41 -6.20
CA GLU A 10 -8.49 -18.35 -6.27
C GLU A 10 -8.31 -17.82 -7.70
N SER A 11 -8.25 -18.72 -8.68
CA SER A 11 -8.14 -18.35 -10.09
C SER A 11 -9.34 -17.52 -10.55
N TYR A 12 -10.55 -17.88 -10.12
CA TYR A 12 -11.76 -17.13 -10.42
C TYR A 12 -11.78 -15.75 -9.74
N LEU A 13 -11.35 -15.67 -8.48
CA LEU A 13 -11.21 -14.40 -7.76
C LEU A 13 -10.21 -13.47 -8.46
N LEU A 14 -9.09 -13.99 -8.96
CA LEU A 14 -8.13 -13.20 -9.73
C LEU A 14 -8.76 -12.59 -10.98
N LEU A 15 -9.60 -13.33 -11.71
CA LEU A 15 -10.31 -12.79 -12.87
C LEU A 15 -11.19 -11.60 -12.47
N ILE A 16 -12.00 -11.76 -11.42
CA ILE A 16 -12.90 -10.69 -10.92
C ILE A 16 -12.11 -9.48 -10.44
N LEU A 17 -11.09 -9.70 -9.61
CA LEU A 17 -10.31 -8.62 -9.01
C LEU A 17 -9.39 -7.93 -10.04
N SER A 18 -9.07 -8.62 -11.13
CA SER A 18 -8.36 -8.05 -12.28
C SER A 18 -9.25 -7.29 -13.25
N ASP A 19 -10.56 -7.21 -13.03
CA ASP A 19 -11.46 -6.45 -13.89
C ASP A 19 -11.22 -4.93 -13.76
N SER A 20 -11.30 -4.19 -14.86
CA SER A 20 -11.22 -2.72 -14.86
C SER A 20 -12.47 -2.06 -14.27
N ASN A 21 -13.61 -2.73 -14.29
CA ASN A 21 -14.89 -2.26 -13.79
C ASN A 21 -15.04 -2.41 -12.26
N LEU A 22 -14.03 -2.98 -11.59
CA LEU A 22 -14.05 -3.11 -10.15
C LEU A 22 -14.17 -1.71 -9.51
N PRO A 23 -15.12 -1.49 -8.58
CA PRO A 23 -15.43 -0.16 -8.05
C PRO A 23 -14.42 0.28 -6.97
N THR A 24 -13.13 0.08 -7.23
CA THR A 24 -12.02 0.46 -6.35
C THR A 24 -11.35 1.76 -6.78
N GLY A 25 -11.72 2.34 -7.94
CA GLY A 25 -11.08 3.56 -8.44
C GLY A 25 -9.66 3.31 -8.96
N GLY A 26 -9.42 2.16 -9.61
CA GLY A 26 -8.09 1.73 -10.09
C GLY A 26 -7.37 2.67 -11.06
N PHE A 27 -8.01 3.73 -11.57
CA PHE A 27 -7.46 4.65 -12.57
C PHE A 27 -7.16 6.06 -12.07
N ILE A 28 -7.14 6.28 -10.75
CA ILE A 28 -7.12 7.65 -10.18
C ILE A 28 -5.77 8.36 -10.37
N ALA A 29 -4.63 7.66 -10.45
CA ALA A 29 -3.31 8.31 -10.53
C ALA A 29 -2.39 7.65 -11.58
N SER A 30 -1.69 8.48 -12.35
CA SER A 30 -0.70 8.07 -13.37
C SER A 30 0.65 7.62 -12.79
N ALA A 31 0.75 7.53 -11.46
CA ALA A 31 2.01 7.28 -10.72
C ALA A 31 3.17 8.22 -11.11
N GLY A 32 2.88 9.38 -11.69
CA GLY A 32 3.88 10.33 -12.18
C GLY A 32 4.31 10.14 -13.63
N LEU A 33 3.75 9.16 -14.37
CA LEU A 33 4.06 8.93 -15.79
C LEU A 33 3.78 10.16 -16.66
N GLU A 34 2.70 10.90 -16.38
CA GLU A 34 2.37 12.15 -17.08
C GLU A 34 3.46 13.21 -16.87
N SER A 35 4.01 13.30 -15.65
CA SER A 35 5.12 14.20 -15.34
C SER A 35 6.41 13.74 -16.03
N TYR A 36 6.70 12.44 -15.99
CA TYR A 36 7.85 11.84 -16.67
C TYR A 36 7.83 12.13 -18.18
N TYR A 37 6.66 11.98 -18.81
CA TYR A 37 6.44 12.34 -20.20
C TYR A 37 6.62 13.85 -20.45
N SER A 38 5.94 14.69 -19.66
CA SER A 38 5.89 16.15 -19.88
C SER A 38 7.25 16.84 -19.73
N HIS A 39 8.16 16.29 -18.92
CA HIS A 39 9.51 16.84 -18.71
C HIS A 39 10.56 16.31 -19.70
N GLY A 40 10.12 15.62 -20.76
CA GLY A 40 10.98 15.26 -21.88
C GLY A 40 11.79 13.97 -21.71
N PHE A 41 11.55 13.19 -20.64
CA PHE A 41 12.19 11.89 -20.45
C PHE A 41 11.71 10.81 -21.44
N MET A 42 10.73 11.14 -22.29
CA MET A 42 10.21 10.31 -23.37
C MET A 42 10.36 10.95 -24.76
N THR A 43 11.10 12.06 -24.88
CA THR A 43 11.12 12.89 -26.12
C THR A 43 12.48 12.95 -26.82
N HIS A 44 13.47 12.14 -26.45
CA HIS A 44 14.77 12.17 -27.12
C HIS A 44 14.76 11.42 -28.48
N GLN A 45 14.51 12.21 -29.52
CA GLN A 45 14.96 12.08 -30.91
C GLN A 45 14.53 10.92 -31.82
N HIS A 46 13.85 9.86 -31.37
CA HIS A 46 13.20 8.92 -32.30
C HIS A 46 11.88 8.40 -31.74
N ALA A 47 10.95 7.99 -32.61
CA ALA A 47 9.56 7.61 -32.34
C ALA A 47 9.34 6.37 -31.43
N ASP A 48 10.31 6.02 -30.59
CA ASP A 48 10.24 4.88 -29.69
C ASP A 48 9.80 5.29 -28.28
N PHE A 49 8.48 5.24 -28.05
CA PHE A 49 7.90 5.39 -26.71
C PHE A 49 7.96 4.10 -25.89
N ILE A 50 8.28 2.95 -26.51
CA ILE A 50 8.18 1.64 -25.85
C ILE A 50 9.29 1.51 -24.83
N THR A 51 10.55 1.70 -25.23
CA THR A 51 11.71 1.59 -24.34
C THR A 51 11.61 2.46 -23.09
N PRO A 52 11.39 3.79 -23.18
CA PRO A 52 11.29 4.62 -21.99
C PRO A 52 10.08 4.30 -21.12
N THR A 53 8.96 3.85 -21.71
CA THR A 53 7.80 3.37 -20.94
C THR A 53 8.15 2.10 -20.17
N LEU A 54 8.81 1.13 -20.80
CA LEU A 54 9.23 -0.11 -20.15
C LEU A 54 10.19 0.16 -19.00
N THR A 55 11.18 1.05 -19.18
CA THR A 55 12.09 1.49 -18.12
C THR A 55 11.33 2.15 -16.97
N PHE A 56 10.39 3.04 -17.25
CA PHE A 56 9.57 3.68 -16.23
C PHE A 56 8.73 2.65 -15.44
N VAL A 57 8.10 1.71 -16.15
CA VAL A 57 7.29 0.64 -15.54
C VAL A 57 8.16 -0.25 -14.67
N GLU A 58 9.33 -0.66 -15.13
CA GLU A 58 10.28 -1.48 -14.36
C GLU A 58 10.66 -0.81 -13.04
N HIS A 59 11.12 0.45 -13.08
CA HIS A 59 11.47 1.19 -11.87
C HIS A 59 10.27 1.40 -10.94
N THR A 60 9.09 1.67 -11.51
CA THR A 60 7.86 1.86 -10.72
C THR A 60 7.45 0.56 -10.02
N LEU A 61 7.49 -0.58 -10.72
CA LEU A 61 7.16 -1.88 -10.15
C LEU A 61 8.17 -2.33 -9.10
N LEU A 62 9.48 -2.12 -9.34
CA LEU A 62 10.52 -2.41 -8.35
C LEU A 62 10.30 -1.59 -7.08
N ASN A 63 10.10 -0.27 -7.21
CA ASN A 63 9.80 0.59 -6.08
C ASN A 63 8.51 0.15 -5.34
N TYR A 64 7.46 -0.20 -6.08
CA TYR A 64 6.22 -0.71 -5.49
C TYR A 64 6.44 -2.02 -4.72
N SER A 65 7.26 -2.92 -5.25
CA SER A 65 7.60 -4.21 -4.63
C SER A 65 8.36 -4.07 -3.31
N THR A 66 9.16 -3.00 -3.16
CA THR A 66 9.98 -2.79 -1.95
C THR A 66 9.34 -1.81 -0.96
N ALA A 67 8.61 -0.80 -1.44
CA ALA A 67 8.05 0.25 -0.58
C ALA A 67 6.59 0.00 -0.17
N VAL A 68 5.83 -0.78 -0.95
CA VAL A 68 4.37 -0.91 -0.75
C VAL A 68 3.97 -2.35 -0.44
N VAL A 69 4.47 -3.33 -1.21
CA VAL A 69 4.12 -4.74 -1.03
C VAL A 69 4.41 -5.29 0.38
N PRO A 70 5.52 -4.93 1.07
CA PRO A 70 5.76 -5.41 2.43
C PRO A 70 4.65 -5.02 3.42
N TYR A 71 4.02 -3.85 3.23
CA TYR A 71 2.86 -3.43 4.05
C TYR A 71 1.63 -4.29 3.75
N MET A 72 1.39 -4.66 2.49
CA MET A 72 0.31 -5.58 2.12
C MET A 72 0.49 -6.93 2.80
N GLN A 73 1.71 -7.46 2.74
CA GLN A 73 2.05 -8.76 3.34
C GLN A 73 1.98 -8.73 4.86
N ALA A 74 2.42 -7.64 5.51
CA ALA A 74 2.32 -7.47 6.95
C ALA A 74 0.85 -7.37 7.40
N ALA A 75 0.02 -6.59 6.70
CA ALA A 75 -1.40 -6.50 6.97
C ALA A 75 -2.10 -7.86 6.79
N TYR A 76 -1.75 -8.60 5.74
CA TYR A 76 -2.23 -9.96 5.53
C TYR A 76 -1.87 -10.88 6.71
N LEU A 77 -0.62 -10.83 7.19
CA LEU A 77 -0.17 -11.62 8.34
C LEU A 77 -0.91 -11.27 9.64
N LEU A 78 -1.14 -9.98 9.90
CA LEU A 78 -1.90 -9.50 11.05
C LEU A 78 -3.33 -10.04 10.98
N THR A 79 -3.99 -9.91 9.83
CA THR A 79 -5.33 -10.45 9.62
C THR A 79 -5.36 -11.97 9.77
N GLN A 80 -4.41 -12.70 9.17
CA GLN A 80 -4.33 -14.16 9.29
C GLN A 80 -4.15 -14.59 10.76
N SER A 81 -3.30 -13.88 11.51
CA SER A 81 -3.09 -14.15 12.94
C SER A 81 -4.38 -14.00 13.74
N TYR A 82 -5.18 -12.99 13.45
CA TYR A 82 -6.50 -12.79 14.05
C TYR A 82 -7.50 -13.88 13.65
N LEU A 83 -7.60 -14.24 12.36
CA LEU A 83 -8.51 -15.29 11.90
C LEU A 83 -8.19 -16.65 12.55
N HIS A 84 -6.90 -16.93 12.77
CA HIS A 84 -6.43 -18.11 13.51
C HIS A 84 -6.48 -17.96 15.04
N LYS A 85 -7.07 -16.88 15.57
CA LYS A 85 -7.25 -16.60 17.01
C LYS A 85 -5.94 -16.49 17.80
N HIS A 86 -4.84 -16.08 17.16
CA HIS A 86 -3.57 -15.78 17.85
C HIS A 86 -3.59 -14.42 18.53
N HIS A 87 -4.33 -13.45 17.97
CA HIS A 87 -4.55 -12.14 18.54
C HIS A 87 -6.05 -11.85 18.62
N ASP A 88 -6.46 -11.04 19.57
CA ASP A 88 -7.82 -10.54 19.65
C ASP A 88 -8.05 -9.38 18.66
N LEU A 89 -9.31 -8.96 18.53
CA LEU A 89 -9.72 -7.95 17.56
C LEU A 89 -9.07 -6.59 17.86
N ASP A 90 -8.95 -6.21 19.12
CA ASP A 90 -8.42 -4.90 19.52
C ASP A 90 -6.91 -4.77 19.25
N THR A 91 -6.13 -5.79 19.63
CA THR A 91 -4.69 -5.87 19.30
C THR A 91 -4.47 -5.80 17.79
N THR A 92 -5.30 -6.52 17.02
CA THR A 92 -5.19 -6.58 15.56
C THR A 92 -5.50 -5.23 14.91
N LEU A 93 -6.58 -4.56 15.34
CA LEU A 93 -6.95 -3.24 14.84
C LEU A 93 -5.88 -2.20 15.18
N THR A 94 -5.34 -2.24 16.40
CA THR A 94 -4.24 -1.37 16.84
C THR A 94 -2.99 -1.58 15.99
N ALA A 95 -2.62 -2.83 15.73
CA ALA A 95 -1.48 -3.16 14.89
C ALA A 95 -1.67 -2.70 13.44
N LEU A 96 -2.84 -2.94 12.86
CA LEU A 96 -3.19 -2.45 11.52
C LEU A 96 -3.16 -0.92 11.46
N ALA A 97 -3.64 -0.22 12.49
CA ALA A 97 -3.57 1.24 12.57
C ALA A 97 -2.14 1.76 12.62
N ARG A 98 -1.26 1.13 13.40
CA ARG A 98 0.17 1.50 13.46
C ARG A 98 0.88 1.24 12.14
N LEU A 99 0.58 0.11 11.47
CA LEU A 99 1.11 -0.22 10.16
C LEU A 99 0.67 0.79 9.10
N ASP A 100 -0.61 1.14 9.10
CA ASP A 100 -1.21 2.09 8.17
C ASP A 100 -0.66 3.50 8.37
N TRP A 101 -0.52 3.94 9.63
CA TRP A 101 0.10 5.21 9.98
C TRP A 101 1.56 5.28 9.57
N HIS A 102 2.32 4.21 9.80
CA HIS A 102 3.71 4.13 9.36
C HIS A 102 3.81 4.32 7.84
N HIS A 103 2.97 3.63 7.06
CA HIS A 103 2.91 3.84 5.61
C HIS A 103 2.48 5.27 5.22
N HIS A 104 1.52 5.86 5.95
CA HIS A 104 1.06 7.24 5.74
C HIS A 104 2.20 8.25 5.80
N THR A 105 3.10 8.10 6.78
CA THR A 105 4.23 9.01 6.96
C THR A 105 5.27 8.94 5.83
N LEU A 106 5.38 7.81 5.13
CA LEU A 106 6.31 7.63 4.01
C LEU A 106 5.72 8.08 2.66
N LEU A 107 4.40 8.23 2.55
CA LEU A 107 3.73 8.72 1.35
C LEU A 107 3.77 10.24 1.27
N LEU A 108 4.86 10.80 0.72
CA LEU A 108 5.08 12.25 0.63
C LEU A 108 4.17 12.97 -0.37
N ASN A 109 3.71 12.27 -1.42
CA ASN A 109 2.86 12.86 -2.45
C ASN A 109 1.37 12.86 -2.01
N HIS A 110 0.79 14.04 -1.85
CA HIS A 110 -0.61 14.20 -1.41
C HIS A 110 -1.64 13.60 -2.39
N VAL A 111 -1.37 13.61 -3.70
CA VAL A 111 -2.23 12.97 -4.72
C VAL A 111 -2.19 11.45 -4.58
N ALA A 112 -0.99 10.88 -4.46
CA ALA A 112 -0.82 9.44 -4.25
C ALA A 112 -1.42 8.99 -2.91
N ARG A 113 -1.24 9.79 -1.86
CA ARG A 113 -1.83 9.57 -0.53
C ARG A 113 -3.35 9.56 -0.61
N ARG A 114 -3.96 10.57 -1.24
CA ARG A 114 -5.41 10.66 -1.44
C ARG A 114 -5.95 9.48 -2.26
N ALA A 115 -5.31 9.14 -3.36
CA ALA A 115 -5.70 8.00 -4.19
C ALA A 115 -5.65 6.70 -3.38
N SER A 116 -4.57 6.46 -2.65
CA SER A 116 -4.39 5.26 -1.82
C SER A 116 -5.49 5.12 -0.75
N MET A 117 -5.88 6.20 -0.06
CA MET A 117 -6.95 6.15 0.95
C MET A 117 -8.33 5.89 0.32
N ILE A 118 -8.64 6.53 -0.80
CA ILE A 118 -9.90 6.31 -1.53
C ILE A 118 -10.01 4.85 -1.98
N GLN A 119 -8.93 4.32 -2.57
CA GLN A 119 -8.88 2.94 -3.04
C GLN A 119 -9.00 1.93 -1.88
N GLY A 120 -8.34 2.19 -0.75
CA GLY A 120 -8.46 1.35 0.44
C GLY A 120 -9.89 1.30 0.99
N MET A 121 -10.53 2.46 1.17
CA MET A 121 -11.92 2.54 1.63
C MET A 121 -12.94 1.93 0.66
N ALA A 122 -12.69 2.06 -0.65
CA ALA A 122 -13.51 1.43 -1.67
C ALA A 122 -13.41 -0.11 -1.57
N LEU A 123 -12.21 -0.64 -1.33
CA LEU A 123 -11.98 -2.08 -1.17
C LEU A 123 -12.69 -2.67 0.06
N LEU A 124 -12.64 -1.98 1.21
CA LEU A 124 -13.41 -2.41 2.39
C LEU A 124 -14.91 -2.35 2.13
N SER A 125 -15.37 -1.36 1.37
CA SER A 125 -16.79 -1.23 1.01
C SER A 125 -17.23 -2.33 0.04
N LEU A 126 -16.34 -2.73 -0.88
CA LEU A 126 -16.55 -3.85 -1.80
C LEU A 126 -16.67 -5.16 -1.05
N TYR A 127 -15.78 -5.41 -0.07
CA TYR A 127 -15.85 -6.59 0.78
C TYR A 127 -17.22 -6.74 1.43
N MET A 128 -17.66 -5.70 2.14
CA MET A 128 -18.92 -5.71 2.89
C MET A 128 -20.16 -5.92 2.02
N ARG A 129 -20.08 -5.60 0.72
CA ARG A 129 -21.20 -5.69 -0.22
C ARG A 129 -21.20 -6.96 -1.05
N SER A 130 -20.04 -7.57 -1.29
CA SER A 130 -19.91 -8.57 -2.34
C SER A 130 -19.06 -9.79 -1.98
N PHE A 131 -18.24 -9.73 -0.91
CA PHE A 131 -17.28 -10.80 -0.59
C PHE A 131 -17.31 -11.25 0.88
N SER A 132 -18.28 -10.82 1.68
CA SER A 132 -18.35 -11.18 3.10
C SER A 132 -18.49 -12.68 3.37
N GLU A 133 -19.04 -13.42 2.41
CA GLU A 133 -19.33 -14.86 2.52
C GLU A 133 -18.33 -15.73 1.73
N THR A 134 -17.35 -15.14 1.06
CA THR A 134 -16.43 -15.87 0.16
C THR A 134 -15.58 -16.89 0.92
N ASN A 135 -15.15 -16.57 2.14
CA ASN A 135 -14.43 -17.49 3.02
C ASN A 135 -15.32 -17.96 4.16
N ALA A 136 -16.08 -19.03 3.91
CA ALA A 136 -17.04 -19.57 4.87
C ALA A 136 -16.42 -19.99 6.22
N VAL A 137 -15.13 -20.36 6.24
CA VAL A 137 -14.44 -20.82 7.46
C VAL A 137 -14.30 -19.68 8.48
N TYR A 138 -14.05 -18.46 8.00
CA TYR A 138 -13.75 -17.30 8.83
C TYR A 138 -14.73 -16.14 8.61
N ALA A 139 -15.94 -16.41 8.10
CA ALA A 139 -16.90 -15.39 7.68
C ALA A 139 -17.20 -14.37 8.79
N ASP A 140 -17.61 -14.84 9.97
CA ASP A 140 -17.98 -13.97 11.11
C ASP A 140 -16.79 -13.12 11.58
N ALA A 141 -15.63 -13.75 11.77
CA ALA A 141 -14.41 -13.07 12.22
C ALA A 141 -13.96 -12.02 11.21
N SER A 142 -13.95 -12.38 9.92
CA SER A 142 -13.56 -11.49 8.83
C SER A 142 -14.51 -10.31 8.70
N GLN A 143 -15.82 -10.55 8.78
CA GLN A 143 -16.82 -9.49 8.75
C GLN A 143 -16.68 -8.53 9.94
N ALA A 144 -16.43 -9.05 11.14
CA ALA A 144 -16.18 -8.24 12.33
C ALA A 144 -14.95 -7.33 12.17
N LEU A 145 -13.82 -7.90 11.71
CA LEU A 145 -12.59 -7.14 11.48
C LEU A 145 -12.78 -6.05 10.42
N MET A 146 -13.34 -6.41 9.26
CA MET A 146 -13.49 -5.49 8.13
C MET A 146 -14.47 -4.36 8.44
N GLU A 147 -15.56 -4.63 9.17
CA GLU A 147 -16.49 -3.59 9.59
C GLU A 147 -15.86 -2.65 10.64
N GLN A 148 -15.09 -3.16 11.60
CA GLN A 148 -14.40 -2.30 12.57
C GLN A 148 -13.29 -1.48 11.92
N LEU A 149 -12.53 -2.05 10.97
CA LEU A 149 -11.54 -1.31 10.20
C LEU A 149 -12.20 -0.16 9.42
N ARG A 150 -13.32 -0.44 8.73
CA ARG A 150 -14.11 0.56 8.00
C ARG A 150 -14.65 1.66 8.92
N LYS A 151 -15.18 1.29 10.09
CA LYS A 151 -15.66 2.26 11.11
C LYS A 151 -14.50 3.08 11.67
N GLY A 152 -13.36 2.45 11.94
CA GLY A 152 -12.13 3.11 12.41
C GLY A 152 -11.67 4.20 11.45
N ILE A 153 -11.60 3.90 10.15
CA ILE A 153 -11.21 4.89 9.13
C ILE A 153 -12.25 6.03 9.02
N ARG A 154 -13.55 5.73 9.17
CA ARG A 154 -14.60 6.77 9.15
C ARG A 154 -14.57 7.66 10.40
N ARG A 155 -14.26 7.09 11.57
CA ARG A 155 -14.22 7.80 12.87
C ARG A 155 -12.94 8.60 13.07
N GLY A 156 -11.80 7.98 12.76
CA GLY A 156 -10.50 8.66 12.67
C GLY A 156 -10.34 9.42 11.36
N GLY A 157 -11.41 9.54 10.58
CA GLY A 157 -11.41 10.13 9.26
C GLY A 157 -10.83 11.53 9.34
N ALA A 158 -9.72 11.70 8.65
CA ALA A 158 -9.31 12.87 7.92
C ALA A 158 -10.45 13.90 7.81
N GLN A 159 -10.67 14.71 8.84
CA GLN A 159 -11.58 15.82 8.73
C GLN A 159 -10.86 16.78 7.79
N LEU A 160 -11.36 16.87 6.55
CA LEU A 160 -10.98 17.90 5.59
C LEU A 160 -11.53 19.24 6.09
N GLN A 161 -11.03 19.73 7.22
CA GLN A 161 -11.24 21.11 7.62
C GLN A 161 -10.27 21.97 6.82
N GLY A 162 -10.80 22.76 5.87
CA GLY A 162 -10.01 23.75 5.14
C GLY A 162 -8.99 23.21 4.13
N GLY A 163 -9.12 21.96 3.68
CA GLY A 163 -8.23 21.38 2.65
C GLY A 163 -6.96 20.72 3.18
N ALA A 164 -6.71 20.76 4.49
CA ALA A 164 -5.65 19.98 5.15
C ALA A 164 -6.23 18.74 5.84
N LEU A 165 -5.58 17.59 5.69
CA LEU A 165 -5.90 16.39 6.46
C LEU A 165 -5.32 16.53 7.87
N SER A 166 -6.17 16.64 8.89
CA SER A 166 -5.75 16.46 10.29
C SER A 166 -6.13 15.04 10.75
N LEU A 167 -5.13 14.27 11.20
CA LEU A 167 -5.26 12.93 11.76
C LEU A 167 -4.50 12.90 13.09
N SER A 168 -5.14 12.45 14.17
CA SER A 168 -4.48 12.31 15.48
C SER A 168 -3.71 10.98 15.53
N PRO A 169 -2.38 10.95 15.73
CA PRO A 169 -1.61 9.69 15.70
C PRO A 169 -1.95 8.76 16.88
N PRO A 170 -1.93 7.41 16.71
CA PRO A 170 -1.95 6.67 15.45
C PRO A 170 -3.40 6.48 14.95
N ALA A 171 -3.88 7.37 14.09
CA ALA A 171 -5.16 7.22 13.41
C ALA A 171 -5.03 6.27 12.21
N LEU A 172 -6.11 5.56 11.93
CA LEU A 172 -6.24 4.70 10.77
C LEU A 172 -6.66 5.55 9.55
N ALA A 173 -5.74 5.79 8.62
CA ALA A 173 -5.97 6.58 7.41
C ALA A 173 -6.71 5.78 6.32
N GLY A 174 -6.53 4.47 6.28
CA GLY A 174 -7.18 3.55 5.35
C GLY A 174 -6.45 3.41 4.02
N HIS A 175 -5.13 3.29 4.04
CA HIS A 175 -4.35 3.15 2.82
C HIS A 175 -4.58 1.79 2.14
N LEU A 176 -4.53 1.82 0.81
CA LEU A 176 -4.68 0.64 -0.05
C LEU A 176 -3.85 -0.57 0.43
N PRO A 177 -2.56 -0.47 0.83
CA PRO A 177 -1.78 -1.65 1.18
C PRO A 177 -2.31 -2.37 2.43
N THR A 178 -2.70 -1.62 3.46
CA THR A 178 -3.31 -2.17 4.67
C THR A 178 -4.64 -2.83 4.34
N CYS A 179 -5.49 -2.13 3.58
CA CYS A 179 -6.82 -2.64 3.22
C CYS A 179 -6.75 -3.87 2.31
N ILE A 180 -5.81 -3.93 1.36
CA ILE A 180 -5.69 -5.08 0.44
C ILE A 180 -5.11 -6.31 1.11
N GLY A 181 -4.15 -6.13 2.04
CA GLY A 181 -3.65 -7.22 2.86
C GLY A 181 -4.76 -7.89 3.68
N ALA A 182 -5.54 -7.07 4.39
CA ALA A 182 -6.68 -7.56 5.16
C ALA A 182 -7.77 -8.18 4.26
N PHE A 183 -8.14 -7.48 3.19
CA PHE A 183 -9.14 -7.94 2.22
C PHE A 183 -8.78 -9.31 1.63
N SER A 184 -7.58 -9.44 1.08
CA SER A 184 -7.13 -10.67 0.42
C SER A 184 -7.11 -11.85 1.39
N CYS A 185 -6.70 -11.64 2.64
CA CYS A 185 -6.76 -12.68 3.65
C CYS A 185 -8.21 -13.09 3.97
N CYS A 186 -9.11 -12.12 4.16
CA CYS A 186 -10.51 -12.37 4.48
C CYS A 186 -11.27 -13.11 3.36
N ILE A 187 -10.97 -12.85 2.08
CA ILE A 187 -11.63 -13.57 0.97
C ILE A 187 -11.00 -14.94 0.67
N GLY A 188 -9.92 -15.30 1.38
CA GLY A 188 -9.21 -16.57 1.17
C GLY A 188 -8.26 -16.58 -0.03
N LEU A 189 -7.82 -15.41 -0.51
CA LEU A 189 -6.77 -15.33 -1.53
C LEU A 189 -5.41 -15.55 -0.86
N SER A 190 -4.59 -16.45 -1.40
CA SER A 190 -3.23 -16.63 -0.91
C SER A 190 -2.38 -15.37 -1.09
N MET A 191 -1.40 -15.21 -0.19
CA MET A 191 -0.52 -14.05 -0.20
C MET A 191 0.24 -13.89 -1.53
N GLU A 192 0.71 -14.99 -2.11
CA GLU A 192 1.43 -14.96 -3.38
C GLU A 192 0.54 -14.42 -4.52
N ARG A 193 -0.71 -14.89 -4.59
CA ARG A 193 -1.69 -14.41 -5.57
C ARG A 193 -2.06 -12.95 -5.34
N MET A 194 -2.17 -12.50 -4.09
CA MET A 194 -2.36 -11.09 -3.76
C MET A 194 -1.21 -10.23 -4.28
N VAL A 195 0.05 -10.63 -4.05
CA VAL A 195 1.22 -9.88 -4.51
C VAL A 195 1.27 -9.84 -6.04
N HIS A 196 1.11 -10.99 -6.70
CA HIS A 196 1.07 -11.09 -8.15
C HIS A 196 -0.01 -10.17 -8.75
N LEU A 197 -1.24 -10.25 -8.23
CA LEU A 197 -2.36 -9.43 -8.66
C LEU A 197 -2.03 -7.93 -8.55
N ASN A 198 -1.48 -7.49 -7.42
CA ASN A 198 -1.19 -6.08 -7.18
C ASN A 198 -0.08 -5.53 -8.09
N LEU A 199 0.97 -6.31 -8.34
CA LEU A 199 2.02 -5.94 -9.30
C LEU A 199 1.46 -5.87 -10.73
N PHE A 200 0.67 -6.87 -11.12
CA PHE A 200 0.00 -6.86 -12.42
C PHE A 200 -0.94 -5.66 -12.59
N LEU A 201 -1.76 -5.35 -11.58
CA LEU A 201 -2.68 -4.21 -11.61
C LEU A 201 -1.91 -2.89 -11.77
N GLN A 202 -0.75 -2.73 -11.12
CA GLN A 202 0.08 -1.55 -11.33
C GLN A 202 0.64 -1.45 -12.75
N ALA A 203 1.16 -2.55 -13.30
CA ALA A 203 1.64 -2.58 -14.68
C ALA A 203 0.51 -2.23 -15.67
N ARG A 204 -0.68 -2.81 -15.47
CA ARG A 204 -1.88 -2.54 -16.27
C ARG A 204 -2.33 -1.08 -16.16
N ASN A 205 -2.29 -0.50 -14.96
CA ASN A 205 -2.64 0.91 -14.76
C ASN A 205 -1.70 1.84 -15.52
N LEU A 206 -0.39 1.57 -15.54
CA LEU A 206 0.58 2.34 -16.31
C LEU A 206 0.36 2.23 -17.81
N MET A 207 0.00 1.05 -18.32
CA MET A 207 -0.40 0.88 -19.71
C MET A 207 -1.67 1.67 -20.05
N SER A 208 -2.68 1.64 -19.17
CA SER A 208 -3.88 2.46 -19.34
C SER A 208 -3.56 3.96 -19.36
N CYS A 209 -2.62 4.42 -18.51
CA CYS A 209 -2.15 5.80 -18.53
C CYS A 209 -1.41 6.14 -19.83
N SER A 210 -0.58 5.23 -20.34
CA SER A 210 0.13 5.41 -21.61
C SER A 210 -0.84 5.58 -22.79
N ILE A 211 -1.93 4.80 -22.79
CA ILE A 211 -3.01 4.94 -23.78
C ILE A 211 -3.71 6.29 -23.66
N ARG A 212 -4.06 6.72 -22.43
CA ARG A 212 -4.69 8.03 -22.21
C ARG A 212 -3.79 9.20 -22.60
N LEU A 213 -2.48 9.05 -22.45
CA LEU A 213 -1.46 10.01 -22.88
C LEU A 213 -1.18 9.96 -24.39
N ASN A 214 -1.82 9.05 -25.14
CA ASN A 214 -1.58 8.84 -26.57
C ASN A 214 -0.10 8.54 -26.91
N THR A 215 0.65 7.94 -25.97
CA THR A 215 2.05 7.53 -26.18
C THR A 215 2.13 6.11 -26.74
N LEU A 216 1.25 5.22 -26.29
CA LEU A 216 1.12 3.84 -26.76
C LEU A 216 -0.33 3.55 -27.15
N GLY A 217 -0.53 2.89 -28.28
CA GLY A 217 -1.85 2.40 -28.68
C GLY A 217 -2.33 1.22 -27.82
N PRO A 218 -3.64 0.89 -27.85
CA PRO A 218 -4.22 -0.20 -27.07
C PRO A 218 -3.59 -1.55 -27.41
N TYR A 219 -3.39 -1.88 -28.69
CA TYR A 219 -2.79 -3.15 -29.10
C TYR A 219 -1.35 -3.31 -28.59
N MET A 220 -0.53 -2.27 -28.74
CA MET A 220 0.85 -2.27 -28.26
C MET A 220 0.89 -2.47 -26.74
N SER A 221 0.06 -1.72 -26.01
CA SER A 221 -0.04 -1.83 -24.54
C SER A 221 -0.39 -3.25 -24.07
N HIS A 222 -1.31 -3.93 -24.74
CA HIS A 222 -1.66 -5.31 -24.42
C HIS A 222 -0.55 -6.31 -24.82
N GLN A 223 0.15 -6.07 -25.93
CA GLN A 223 1.33 -6.86 -26.30
C GLN A 223 2.44 -6.75 -25.25
N LEU A 224 2.65 -5.55 -24.68
CA LEU A 224 3.59 -5.33 -23.59
C LEU A 224 3.15 -6.05 -22.31
N LEU A 225 1.86 -5.99 -21.94
CA LEU A 225 1.31 -6.73 -20.80
C LEU A 225 1.51 -8.24 -20.93
N ALA A 226 1.26 -8.79 -22.11
CA ALA A 226 1.29 -10.23 -22.35
C ALA A 226 2.71 -10.83 -22.35
N ARG A 227 3.73 -10.04 -22.71
CA ARG A 227 5.11 -10.55 -22.87
C ARG A 227 6.13 -9.87 -21.95
N PRO A 228 6.66 -8.68 -22.24
CA PRO A 228 7.73 -8.09 -21.42
C PRO A 228 7.31 -7.80 -19.98
N LEU A 229 6.10 -7.27 -19.76
CA LEU A 229 5.65 -6.90 -18.41
C LEU A 229 5.35 -8.12 -17.54
N ARG A 230 4.98 -9.26 -18.14
CA ARG A 230 4.86 -10.53 -17.40
C ARG A 230 6.20 -10.90 -16.75
N GLY A 231 7.30 -10.85 -17.50
CA GLY A 231 8.64 -11.14 -16.98
C GLY A 231 9.05 -10.16 -15.87
N MET A 232 8.70 -8.87 -16.01
CA MET A 232 8.97 -7.86 -14.98
C MET A 232 8.18 -8.11 -13.69
N VAL A 233 6.90 -8.48 -13.79
CA VAL A 233 6.07 -8.83 -12.62
C VAL A 233 6.66 -10.06 -11.92
N GLU A 234 6.98 -11.11 -12.67
CA GLU A 234 7.61 -12.33 -12.13
C GLU A 234 8.95 -12.02 -11.45
N GLN A 235 9.75 -11.10 -12.00
CA GLN A 235 11.00 -10.66 -11.40
C GLN A 235 10.76 -9.89 -10.09
N CYS A 236 9.80 -8.96 -10.06
CA CYS A 236 9.46 -8.19 -8.86
C CYS A 236 8.92 -9.09 -7.73
N MET A 237 8.21 -10.16 -8.08
CA MET A 237 7.77 -11.16 -7.10
C MET A 237 8.96 -11.83 -6.41
N LYS A 238 10.00 -12.18 -7.17
CA LYS A 238 11.23 -12.80 -6.63
C LYS A 238 12.03 -11.84 -5.74
N THR A 239 11.99 -10.54 -6.02
CA THR A 239 12.69 -9.52 -5.21
C THR A 239 11.91 -9.08 -3.98
N THR A 240 10.63 -9.43 -3.88
CA THR A 240 9.79 -9.05 -2.73
C THR A 240 10.32 -9.70 -1.44
N SER A 241 10.76 -8.87 -0.50
CA SER A 241 11.39 -9.34 0.74
C SER A 241 10.35 -9.72 1.80
N ARG A 242 10.25 -11.03 2.08
CA ARG A 242 9.45 -11.52 3.20
C ARG A 242 9.92 -10.97 4.54
N LEU A 243 11.23 -10.81 4.70
CA LEU A 243 11.86 -10.27 5.91
C LEU A 243 11.37 -8.85 6.24
N ALA A 244 11.13 -8.01 5.24
CA ALA A 244 10.62 -6.66 5.46
C ALA A 244 9.19 -6.70 6.02
N ALA A 245 8.34 -7.56 5.47
CA ALA A 245 6.98 -7.77 5.96
C ALA A 245 6.96 -8.30 7.41
N ASP A 246 7.84 -9.25 7.75
CA ASP A 246 7.91 -9.82 9.10
C ASP A 246 8.38 -8.80 10.14
N LYS A 247 9.31 -7.90 9.75
CA LYS A 247 9.72 -6.77 10.59
C LYS A 247 8.57 -5.79 10.82
N LEU A 248 7.85 -5.41 9.76
CA LEU A 248 6.68 -4.53 9.85
C LEU A 248 5.58 -5.16 10.72
N TYR A 249 5.30 -6.45 10.54
CA TYR A 249 4.39 -7.23 11.40
C TYR A 249 4.80 -7.10 12.87
N THR A 250 6.05 -7.41 13.19
CA THR A 250 6.54 -7.42 14.58
C THR A 250 6.52 -6.02 15.21
N GLN A 251 6.89 -4.99 14.47
CA GLN A 251 6.91 -3.60 14.96
C GLN A 251 5.50 -3.02 15.14
N SER A 252 4.54 -3.48 14.34
CA SER A 252 3.15 -3.01 14.41
C SER A 252 2.41 -3.52 15.65
N LEU A 253 2.75 -4.73 16.13
CA LEU A 253 2.14 -5.29 17.33
C LEU A 253 2.41 -4.40 18.55
N PRO A 254 1.40 -4.16 19.40
CA PRO A 254 1.61 -3.40 20.63
C PRO A 254 2.72 -4.05 21.47
N PRO A 255 3.59 -3.25 22.10
CA PRO A 255 4.60 -3.81 22.99
C PRO A 255 3.89 -4.64 24.06
N LYS A 256 4.38 -5.86 24.31
CA LYS A 256 3.93 -6.62 25.48
C LYS A 256 4.14 -5.74 26.70
N ALA A 257 3.12 -5.61 27.55
CA ALA A 257 3.23 -4.86 28.80
C ALA A 257 4.54 -5.24 29.50
N PRO A 258 5.33 -4.28 29.98
CA PRO A 258 6.59 -4.59 30.62
C PRO A 258 6.32 -5.53 31.79
N THR A 259 6.79 -6.78 31.70
CA THR A 259 7.08 -7.56 32.90
C THR A 259 7.99 -6.71 33.73
N THR A 260 7.53 -6.29 34.91
CA THR A 260 8.21 -5.45 35.90
C THR A 260 9.72 -5.68 35.92
N ALA A 261 10.42 -4.93 35.07
CA ALA A 261 11.86 -4.84 35.02
C ALA A 261 12.15 -3.36 35.16
N THR A 262 12.64 -3.01 36.34
CA THR A 262 13.05 -1.69 36.76
C THR A 262 14.04 -1.12 35.74
N THR A 263 13.60 -0.24 34.84
CA THR A 263 14.52 0.56 34.04
C THR A 263 14.89 1.81 34.83
N PRO A 264 16.18 2.11 35.03
CA PRO A 264 16.60 3.37 35.61
C PRO A 264 16.29 4.51 34.63
N HIS A 265 15.77 5.61 35.20
CA HIS A 265 15.47 6.86 34.51
C HIS A 265 16.73 7.35 33.77
N ALA A 266 16.73 7.29 32.43
CA ALA A 266 17.70 8.04 31.64
C ALA A 266 17.16 9.45 31.51
N ALA A 267 17.87 10.42 32.08
CA ALA A 267 17.56 11.84 31.99
C ALA A 267 17.73 12.32 30.54
N TRP A 268 16.62 12.76 29.94
CA TRP A 268 16.60 13.55 28.70
C TRP A 268 16.17 15.00 29.00
N ASP A 269 16.22 15.40 30.27
CA ASP A 269 16.03 16.78 30.72
C ASP A 269 17.43 17.41 30.87
N ASP A 270 17.95 17.93 29.77
CA ASP A 270 18.88 19.08 29.70
C ASP A 270 19.37 19.19 28.25
N TRP A 271 18.52 19.75 27.39
CA TRP A 271 18.95 20.35 26.14
C TRP A 271 18.59 21.83 26.24
N ASP A 272 19.54 22.60 26.77
CA ASP A 272 19.46 24.05 26.90
C ASP A 272 19.76 24.69 25.54
N TRP A 273 18.80 25.44 25.01
CA TRP A 273 18.93 26.21 23.78
C TRP A 273 19.44 27.61 24.12
N ASP A 274 20.69 27.71 24.61
CA ASP A 274 21.36 28.99 24.72
C ASP A 274 22.21 29.23 23.46
N ASP A 275 21.68 30.13 22.63
CA ASP A 275 22.31 30.70 21.44
C ASP A 275 23.52 31.56 21.84
N GLU A 276 24.74 31.10 21.57
CA GLU A 276 25.91 31.98 21.48
C GLU A 276 26.07 32.45 20.02
N GLU A 277 25.58 33.67 19.74
CA GLU A 277 25.92 34.41 18.52
C GLU A 277 27.44 34.69 18.48
N PRO A 278 28.17 34.36 17.40
CA PRO A 278 29.56 34.74 17.27
C PRO A 278 29.69 36.23 16.94
N ASP A 279 30.38 36.93 17.85
CA ASP A 279 30.79 38.32 17.82
C ASP A 279 31.40 38.72 16.46
N ALA A 280 30.73 39.62 15.73
CA ALA A 280 31.21 40.16 14.47
C ALA A 280 32.27 41.24 14.76
N GLY A 281 33.53 40.80 14.85
CA GLY A 281 34.68 41.67 15.02
C GLY A 281 34.80 42.73 13.92
N ASP A 282 35.04 43.95 14.38
CA ASP A 282 35.24 45.20 13.63
C ASP A 282 36.14 45.05 12.40
N ILE A 283 35.62 45.45 11.23
CA ILE A 283 36.42 45.76 10.06
C ILE A 283 36.86 47.23 10.18
N ASP A 284 38.09 47.40 10.63
CA ASP A 284 38.78 48.69 10.73
C ASP A 284 38.96 49.31 9.33
N THR A 285 38.59 50.58 9.19
CA THR A 285 38.80 51.38 7.98
C THR A 285 39.81 52.48 8.28
N SER A 286 41.03 52.29 7.78
CA SER A 286 42.01 53.36 7.58
C SER A 286 42.84 53.11 6.32
#